data_AF-A0A353NGS2-F1
#
_entry.id   AF-A0A353NGS2-F1
#
_cell.length_a   1.000
_cell.length_b   1.000
_cell.length_c   1.000
_cell.angle_alpha   90.00
_cell.angle_beta   90.00
_cell.angle_gamma   90.00
#
_symmetry.space_group_name_H-M   'P 1'
#
loop_
_entity.id
_entity.type
_entity.pdbx_description
1 polymer ?
#
loop_
_entity_poly.entity_id
_entity_poly.type
_entity_poly.pdbx_seq_one_letter_code
_entity_poly.pdbx_strand_id
1 'polypeptide(L)'
;LADGLRQSGRATAPLPNPAEVTAGALLHDIAKTMCLQTTCNHAEAGQRICVELGYPEIGEIVAEHVILKTFTADRYAQGLFGAKELVFYADKRVLHDQVVPLSSRLDYILERYGEGNPLREKYIRLNFQRTLDLEKFLFRFLDFTPATVMPQVFVVDPI
;
A
#
# COMPACT_ATOMS: atom_id res chain seq x y z
N LEU A 1 -5.85 3.68 8.61
CA LEU A 1 -6.83 3.07 7.68
C LEU A 1 -7.71 2.03 8.35
N ALA A 2 -7.12 0.95 8.90
CA ALA A 2 -7.90 -0.09 9.59
C ALA A 2 -8.77 0.47 10.73
N ASP A 3 -8.20 1.34 11.58
CA ASP A 3 -8.97 2.00 12.64
C ASP A 3 -10.02 2.95 12.08
N GLY A 4 -9.70 3.69 11.02
CA GLY A 4 -10.65 4.58 10.36
C GLY A 4 -11.87 3.84 9.80
N LEU A 5 -11.67 2.66 9.22
CA LEU A 5 -12.76 1.81 8.72
C LEU A 5 -13.64 1.29 9.87
N ARG A 6 -13.03 0.97 11.02
CA ARG A 6 -13.76 0.53 12.23
C ARG A 6 -14.54 1.67 12.87
N GLN A 7 -13.91 2.84 13.00
CA GLN A 7 -14.48 4.02 13.64
C GLN A 7 -15.64 4.61 12.84
N SER A 8 -15.54 4.61 11.50
CA SER A 8 -16.62 5.15 10.67
C SER A 8 -17.91 4.33 10.74
N GLY A 9 -17.80 3.03 11.03
CA GLY A 9 -18.94 2.11 11.06
C GLY A 9 -19.67 1.97 9.71
N ARG A 10 -19.12 2.51 8.61
CA ARG A 10 -19.76 2.51 7.29
C ARG A 10 -19.63 1.18 6.55
N ALA A 11 -18.58 0.42 6.84
CA ALA A 11 -18.35 -0.89 6.26
C ALA A 11 -19.13 -1.96 7.05
N THR A 12 -20.07 -2.63 6.37
CA THR A 12 -20.84 -3.74 6.96
C THR A 12 -20.17 -5.10 6.76
N ALA A 13 -19.22 -5.19 5.84
CA ALA A 13 -18.40 -6.37 5.62
C ALA A 13 -17.37 -6.56 6.76
N PRO A 14 -16.91 -7.81 7.01
CA PRO A 14 -15.83 -8.06 7.96
C PRO A 14 -14.56 -7.26 7.63
N LEU A 15 -14.02 -6.58 8.63
CA LEU A 15 -12.80 -5.79 8.54
C LEU A 15 -11.58 -6.63 8.93
N PRO A 16 -10.39 -6.33 8.38
CA PRO A 16 -9.19 -7.11 8.68
C PRO A 16 -8.76 -6.91 10.14
N ASN A 17 -8.04 -7.90 10.68
CA ASN A 17 -7.51 -7.82 12.03
C ASN A 17 -6.43 -6.71 12.09
N PRO A 18 -6.54 -5.71 12.98
CA PRO A 18 -5.56 -4.62 13.04
C PRO A 18 -4.14 -5.09 13.35
N ALA A 19 -3.99 -6.16 14.15
CA ALA A 19 -2.69 -6.74 14.45
C ALA A 19 -2.03 -7.34 13.20
N GLU A 20 -2.82 -7.97 12.34
CA GLU A 20 -2.35 -8.54 11.07
C GLU A 20 -1.95 -7.44 10.08
N VAL A 21 -2.76 -6.38 9.97
CA VAL A 21 -2.43 -5.19 9.18
C VAL A 21 -1.13 -4.54 9.66
N THR A 22 -0.96 -4.43 10.98
CA THR A 22 0.23 -3.84 11.60
C THR A 22 1.47 -4.70 11.33
N ALA A 23 1.38 -6.01 11.54
CA ALA A 23 2.47 -6.94 11.25
C ALA A 23 2.85 -6.92 9.76
N GLY A 24 1.86 -6.96 8.86
CA GLY A 24 2.08 -6.84 7.42
C GLY A 24 2.74 -5.51 7.04
N ALA A 25 2.30 -4.39 7.63
CA ALA A 25 2.89 -3.08 7.39
C ALA A 25 4.34 -2.97 7.91
N LEU A 26 4.67 -3.58 9.05
CA LEU A 26 6.04 -3.60 9.57
C LEU A 26 6.97 -4.47 8.71
N LEU A 27 6.44 -5.54 8.12
CA LEU A 27 7.22 -6.59 7.45
C LEU A 27 7.17 -6.52 5.92
N HIS A 28 6.35 -5.65 5.31
CA HIS A 28 6.15 -5.63 3.85
C HIS A 28 7.47 -5.56 3.06
N ASP A 29 8.46 -4.83 3.57
CA ASP A 29 9.76 -4.61 2.94
C ASP A 29 10.90 -5.41 3.62
N ILE A 30 10.60 -6.46 4.40
CA ILE A 30 11.61 -7.21 5.19
C ILE A 30 12.80 -7.71 4.34
N ALA A 31 12.58 -8.06 3.08
CA ALA A 31 13.63 -8.53 2.17
C ALA A 31 14.21 -7.42 1.26
N LYS A 32 13.84 -6.15 1.45
CA LYS A 32 14.27 -5.07 0.55
C LYS A 32 15.78 -4.89 0.57
N THR A 33 16.39 -4.82 1.75
CA THR A 33 17.84 -4.60 1.86
C THR A 33 18.66 -5.67 1.16
N MET A 34 18.28 -6.95 1.30
CA MET A 34 18.96 -8.05 0.59
C MET A 34 18.78 -7.97 -0.94
N CYS A 35 17.59 -7.54 -1.40
CA CYS A 35 17.30 -7.34 -2.83
C CYS A 35 17.79 -5.99 -3.38
N LEU A 36 18.37 -5.12 -2.57
CA LEU A 36 19.10 -3.96 -3.09
C LEU A 36 20.50 -4.37 -3.57
N GLN A 37 21.07 -5.42 -2.98
CA GLN A 37 22.40 -5.93 -3.32
C GLN A 37 22.35 -7.04 -4.38
N THR A 38 21.16 -7.59 -4.66
CA THR A 38 20.95 -8.70 -5.59
C THR A 38 19.71 -8.45 -6.43
N THR A 39 19.63 -8.96 -7.66
CA THR A 39 18.44 -8.78 -8.52
C THR A 39 17.32 -9.74 -8.13
N CYS A 40 16.79 -9.64 -6.91
CA CYS A 40 15.65 -10.43 -6.45
C CYS A 40 14.34 -9.65 -6.32
N ASN A 41 13.22 -10.35 -6.44
CA ASN A 41 11.90 -9.83 -6.09
C ASN A 41 11.75 -9.82 -4.56
N HIS A 42 11.77 -8.64 -3.95
CA HIS A 42 11.74 -8.50 -2.49
C HIS A 42 10.40 -8.91 -1.87
N ALA A 43 9.28 -8.78 -2.59
CA ALA A 43 7.99 -9.24 -2.09
C ALA A 43 7.94 -10.78 -1.99
N GLU A 44 8.46 -11.48 -3.00
CA GLU A 44 8.56 -12.96 -2.99
C GLU A 44 9.57 -13.46 -1.95
N ALA A 45 10.73 -12.80 -1.85
CA ALA A 45 11.72 -13.14 -0.83
C ALA A 45 11.17 -12.91 0.59
N GLY A 46 10.49 -11.78 0.81
CA GLY A 46 9.85 -11.46 2.08
C GLY A 46 8.73 -12.44 2.44
N GLN A 47 7.95 -12.89 1.46
CA GLN A 47 6.96 -13.95 1.66
C GLN A 47 7.63 -15.24 2.16
N ARG A 48 8.72 -15.69 1.52
CA ARG A 48 9.45 -16.89 1.94
C ARG A 48 9.96 -16.77 3.37
N ILE A 49 10.56 -15.64 3.73
CA ILE A 49 11.01 -15.37 5.11
C ILE A 49 9.86 -15.53 6.10
N CYS A 50 8.70 -14.94 5.83
CA CYS A 50 7.54 -15.05 6.72
C CYS A 50 7.05 -16.50 6.85
N VAL A 51 6.96 -17.24 5.74
CA VAL A 51 6.54 -18.64 5.73
C VAL A 51 7.51 -19.53 6.51
N GLU A 52 8.82 -19.37 6.29
CA GLU A 52 9.87 -20.14 6.97
C GLU A 52 9.89 -19.89 8.49
N LEU A 53 9.50 -18.69 8.92
CA LEU A 53 9.37 -18.33 10.33
C LEU A 53 8.01 -18.70 10.96
N GLY A 54 7.11 -19.35 10.20
CA GLY A 54 5.81 -19.81 10.68
C GLY A 54 4.68 -18.78 10.64
N TYR A 55 4.80 -17.75 9.80
CA TYR A 55 3.80 -16.69 9.61
C TYR A 55 3.27 -16.63 8.15
N PRO A 56 2.64 -17.70 7.64
CA PRO A 56 2.22 -17.74 6.24
C PRO A 56 1.16 -16.69 5.87
N GLU A 57 0.27 -16.33 6.79
CA GLU A 57 -0.78 -15.33 6.58
C GLU A 57 -0.18 -13.93 6.40
N ILE A 58 0.83 -13.58 7.20
CA ILE A 58 1.58 -12.34 7.02
C ILE A 58 2.39 -12.38 5.72
N GLY A 59 2.94 -13.55 5.38
CA GLY A 59 3.62 -13.78 4.11
C GLY A 59 2.75 -13.43 2.90
N GLU A 60 1.43 -13.66 2.93
CA GLU A 60 0.53 -13.25 1.85
C GLU A 60 0.42 -11.73 1.70
N ILE A 61 0.42 -10.99 2.81
CA ILE A 61 0.40 -9.52 2.81
C ILE A 61 1.70 -8.99 2.20
N VAL A 62 2.83 -9.54 2.66
CA VAL A 62 4.16 -9.19 2.16
C VAL A 62 4.29 -9.49 0.66
N ALA A 63 3.75 -10.62 0.19
CA ALA A 63 3.84 -11.02 -1.22
C ALA A 63 3.15 -10.05 -2.19
N GLU A 64 2.14 -9.32 -1.74
CA GLU A 64 1.24 -8.54 -2.61
C GLU A 64 1.31 -7.02 -2.37
N HIS A 65 2.16 -6.54 -1.45
CA HIS A 65 2.24 -5.11 -1.12
C HIS A 65 2.66 -4.23 -2.32
N VAL A 66 3.52 -4.75 -3.21
CA VAL A 66 3.93 -4.02 -4.44
C VAL A 66 2.82 -4.06 -5.49
N ILE A 67 2.31 -5.26 -5.78
CA ILE A 67 1.31 -5.57 -6.82
C ILE A 67 0.30 -6.55 -6.22
N LEU A 68 -0.98 -6.16 -6.18
CA LEU A 68 -2.08 -7.08 -5.88
C LEU A 68 -2.25 -8.10 -7.01
N LYS A 69 -2.32 -9.39 -6.68
CA LYS A 69 -2.55 -10.47 -7.66
C LYS A 69 -3.97 -10.44 -8.21
N THR A 70 -4.93 -10.06 -7.36
CA THR A 70 -6.35 -9.96 -7.72
C THR A 70 -6.88 -8.59 -7.35
N PHE A 71 -7.65 -7.96 -8.24
CA PHE A 71 -8.37 -6.71 -7.95
C PHE A 71 -9.87 -6.98 -7.98
N THR A 72 -10.51 -6.98 -6.80
CA THR A 72 -11.91 -7.39 -6.65
C THR A 72 -12.86 -6.21 -6.45
N ALA A 73 -13.14 -5.46 -7.51
CA ALA A 73 -13.96 -4.25 -7.47
C ALA A 73 -15.33 -4.46 -6.79
N ASP A 74 -16.03 -5.58 -7.06
CA ASP A 74 -17.33 -5.87 -6.47
C ASP A 74 -17.26 -6.07 -4.94
N ARG A 75 -16.16 -6.62 -4.43
CA ARG A 75 -15.92 -6.77 -2.98
C ARG A 75 -15.58 -5.42 -2.34
N TYR A 76 -14.74 -4.62 -3.00
CA TYR A 76 -14.38 -3.29 -2.54
C TYR A 76 -15.59 -2.35 -2.53
N ALA A 77 -16.51 -2.48 -3.49
CA ALA A 77 -17.77 -1.75 -3.53
C ALA A 77 -18.69 -2.04 -2.34
N GLN A 78 -18.54 -3.22 -1.72
CA GLN A 78 -19.25 -3.67 -0.52
C GLN A 78 -18.47 -3.37 0.78
N GLY A 79 -17.33 -2.68 0.70
CA GLY A 79 -16.52 -2.33 1.87
C GLY A 79 -15.67 -3.48 2.40
N LEU A 80 -15.49 -4.56 1.63
CA LEU A 80 -14.68 -5.69 2.02
C LEU A 80 -13.23 -5.48 1.57
N PHE A 81 -12.35 -5.19 2.51
CA PHE A 81 -10.91 -4.97 2.30
C PHE A 81 -10.11 -5.94 3.17
N GLY A 82 -9.12 -6.63 2.61
CA GLY A 82 -8.19 -7.44 3.37
C GLY A 82 -7.00 -6.62 3.90
N ALA A 83 -6.16 -7.25 4.73
CA ALA A 83 -4.96 -6.60 5.23
C ALA A 83 -3.98 -6.24 4.09
N LYS A 84 -3.90 -7.10 3.05
CA LYS A 84 -3.05 -6.86 1.87
C LYS A 84 -3.45 -5.61 1.09
N GLU A 85 -4.74 -5.34 0.89
CA GLU A 85 -5.20 -4.11 0.24
C GLU A 85 -4.82 -2.86 1.04
N LEU A 86 -4.97 -2.91 2.36
CA LEU A 86 -4.65 -1.77 3.22
C LEU A 86 -3.15 -1.47 3.19
N VAL A 87 -2.30 -2.49 3.27
CA VAL A 87 -0.84 -2.33 3.20
C VAL A 87 -0.39 -1.88 1.80
N PHE A 88 -0.93 -2.50 0.74
CA PHE A 88 -0.65 -2.12 -0.65
C PHE A 88 -0.94 -0.65 -0.95
N TYR A 89 -2.07 -0.12 -0.44
CA TYR A 89 -2.42 1.29 -0.60
C TYR A 89 -1.55 2.18 0.30
N ALA A 90 -1.37 1.81 1.57
CA ALA A 90 -0.60 2.61 2.52
C ALA A 90 0.87 2.80 2.09
N ASP A 91 1.52 1.75 1.59
CA ASP A 91 2.90 1.81 1.06
C ASP A 91 3.05 2.87 -0.06
N LYS A 92 2.08 2.94 -0.97
CA LYS A 92 2.08 3.92 -2.08
C LYS A 92 1.73 5.34 -1.64
N ARG A 93 1.22 5.50 -0.43
CA ARG A 93 0.96 6.81 0.18
C ARG A 93 2.12 7.32 1.03
N VAL A 94 3.23 6.58 1.15
CA VAL A 94 4.40 7.02 1.92
C VAL A 94 5.62 7.16 1.01
N LEU A 95 6.28 8.31 1.10
CA LEU A 95 7.60 8.55 0.51
C LEU A 95 8.55 8.92 1.65
N HIS A 96 9.54 8.07 1.88
CA HIS A 96 10.43 8.14 3.06
C HIS A 96 9.62 8.08 4.36
N ASP A 97 9.45 9.22 5.02
CA ASP A 97 8.75 9.39 6.30
C ASP A 97 7.46 10.21 6.17
N GLN A 98 7.09 10.62 4.95
CA GLN A 98 5.95 11.50 4.71
C GLN A 98 4.82 10.84 3.95
N VAL A 99 3.60 11.16 4.35
CA VAL A 99 2.40 10.80 3.58
C VAL A 99 2.26 11.75 2.40
N VAL A 100 2.33 11.22 1.17
CA VAL A 100 2.33 11.99 -0.08
C VAL A 100 1.16 11.61 -1.00
N PRO A 101 0.74 12.50 -1.92
CA PRO A 101 -0.19 12.14 -2.99
C PRO A 101 0.31 10.96 -3.83
N LEU A 102 -0.62 10.14 -4.34
CA LEU A 102 -0.28 9.04 -5.25
C LEU A 102 0.43 9.52 -6.52
N SER A 103 0.13 10.73 -7.00
CA SER A 103 0.85 11.35 -8.12
C SER A 103 2.32 11.59 -7.80
N SER A 104 2.62 12.19 -6.65
CA SER A 104 4.00 12.42 -6.21
C SER A 104 4.77 11.11 -6.02
N ARG A 105 4.12 10.07 -5.49
CA ARG A 105 4.73 8.74 -5.39
C ARG A 105 4.95 8.11 -6.77
N LEU A 106 4.01 8.26 -7.70
CA LEU A 106 4.14 7.78 -9.08
C LEU A 106 5.35 8.42 -9.77
N ASP A 107 5.50 9.74 -9.67
CA ASP A 107 6.61 10.48 -10.27
C ASP A 107 7.96 9.97 -9.75
N TYR A 108 8.09 9.81 -8.42
CA TYR A 108 9.29 9.22 -7.81
C TYR A 108 9.58 7.80 -8.31
N ILE A 109 8.55 6.94 -8.41
CA ILE A 109 8.73 5.55 -8.86
C ILE A 109 9.13 5.51 -10.34
N LEU A 110 8.58 6.38 -11.19
CA LEU A 110 8.97 6.47 -12.60
C LEU A 110 10.42 6.94 -12.75
N GLU A 111 10.82 7.98 -12.00
CA GLU A 111 12.20 8.48 -12.01
C GLU A 111 13.18 7.40 -11.54
N ARG A 112 12.87 6.73 -10.43
CA ARG A 112 13.79 5.77 -9.78
C ARG A 112 13.82 4.40 -10.46
N TYR A 113 12.68 3.92 -10.96
CA TYR A 113 12.53 2.53 -11.43
C TYR A 113 12.06 2.42 -12.88
N GLY A 114 11.60 3.49 -13.50
CA GLY A 114 11.14 3.47 -14.90
C GLY A 114 12.27 3.17 -15.89
N GLU A 115 13.49 3.64 -15.60
CA GLU A 115 14.71 3.42 -16.42
C GLU A 115 14.53 3.84 -17.90
N GLY A 116 13.60 4.76 -18.20
CA GLY A 116 13.24 5.14 -19.56
C GLY A 116 12.66 4.00 -20.40
N ASN A 117 12.27 2.88 -19.79
CA ASN A 117 11.70 1.72 -20.47
C ASN A 117 10.18 1.88 -20.62
N PRO A 118 9.65 2.06 -21.85
CA PRO A 118 8.22 2.38 -22.03
C PRO A 118 7.27 1.30 -21.53
N LEU A 119 7.66 0.02 -21.63
CA LEU A 119 6.85 -1.08 -21.12
C LEU A 119 6.81 -1.07 -19.59
N ARG A 120 7.96 -0.86 -18.95
CA ARG A 120 8.04 -0.80 -17.49
C ARG A 120 7.26 0.39 -16.94
N GLU A 121 7.44 1.57 -17.51
CA GLU A 121 6.69 2.77 -17.14
C GLU A 121 5.17 2.57 -17.33
N LYS A 122 4.75 1.91 -18.41
CA LYS A 122 3.33 1.56 -18.62
C LYS A 122 2.79 0.69 -17.49
N TYR A 123 3.54 -0.33 -17.05
CA TYR A 123 3.12 -1.20 -15.94
C TYR A 123 3.09 -0.46 -14.60
N ILE A 124 4.06 0.43 -14.34
CA ILE A 124 4.06 1.30 -13.16
C ILE A 124 2.78 2.15 -13.14
N ARG A 125 2.48 2.84 -14.25
CA ARG A 125 1.27 3.67 -14.38
C ARG A 125 -0.02 2.86 -14.20
N LEU A 126 -0.09 1.65 -14.75
CA LEU A 126 -1.24 0.76 -14.56
C LEU A 126 -1.42 0.35 -13.09
N ASN A 127 -0.33 0.07 -12.37
CA ASN A 127 -0.39 -0.26 -10.95
C ASN A 127 -0.87 0.93 -10.10
N PHE A 128 -0.42 2.15 -10.42
CA PHE A 128 -0.90 3.36 -9.76
C PHE A 128 -2.36 3.68 -10.10
N GLN A 129 -2.81 3.40 -11.33
CA GLN A 129 -4.23 3.52 -11.67
C GLN A 129 -5.09 2.57 -10.83
N ARG A 130 -4.68 1.31 -10.66
CA ARG A 130 -5.36 0.37 -9.74
C ARG A 130 -5.38 0.88 -8.30
N THR A 131 -4.28 1.51 -7.86
CA THR A 131 -4.19 2.10 -6.52
C THR A 131 -5.16 3.27 -6.35
N LEU A 132 -5.30 4.13 -7.36
CA LEU A 132 -6.30 5.21 -7.39
C LEU A 132 -7.74 4.67 -7.36
N ASP A 133 -8.01 3.57 -8.07
CA ASP A 133 -9.33 2.96 -8.05
C ASP A 133 -9.64 2.34 -6.68
N LEU A 134 -8.67 1.68 -6.04
CA LEU A 134 -8.79 1.22 -4.65
C LEU A 134 -8.99 2.38 -3.67
N GLU A 135 -8.29 3.50 -3.85
CA GLU A 135 -8.48 4.73 -3.05
C GLU A 135 -9.95 5.19 -3.09
N LYS A 136 -10.55 5.26 -4.29
CA LYS A 136 -11.97 5.63 -4.43
C LYS A 136 -12.90 4.69 -3.66
N PHE A 137 -12.63 3.39 -3.67
CA PHE A 137 -13.42 2.44 -2.89
C PHE A 137 -13.21 2.62 -1.38
N LEU A 138 -11.96 2.62 -0.91
CA LEU A 138 -11.61 2.74 0.52
C LEU A 138 -12.26 3.98 1.14
N PHE A 139 -12.15 5.12 0.48
CA PHE A 139 -12.56 6.41 1.03
C PHE A 139 -14.07 6.65 1.00
N ARG A 140 -14.87 5.78 0.34
CA ARG A 140 -16.33 5.76 0.54
C ARG A 140 -16.71 5.33 1.96
N PHE A 141 -15.85 4.53 2.60
CA PHE A 141 -16.08 3.93 3.91
C PHE A 141 -15.29 4.62 5.04
N LEU A 142 -14.64 5.75 4.77
CA LEU A 142 -13.88 6.53 5.76
C LEU A 142 -14.55 7.89 6.00
N ASP A 143 -14.37 8.45 7.19
CA ASP A 143 -14.88 9.79 7.56
C ASP A 143 -13.90 10.93 7.23
N PHE A 144 -12.78 10.59 6.61
CA PHE A 144 -11.74 11.52 6.20
C PHE A 144 -11.39 11.27 4.73
N THR A 145 -10.69 12.20 4.10
CA THR A 145 -10.29 12.12 2.68
C THR A 145 -8.80 11.81 2.53
N PRO A 146 -8.30 11.39 1.36
CA PRO A 146 -6.86 11.15 1.18
C PRO A 146 -6.02 12.40 1.47
N ALA A 147 -6.55 13.59 1.22
CA ALA A 147 -5.88 14.87 1.47
C ALA A 147 -5.75 15.16 2.98
N THR A 148 -6.74 14.79 3.79
CA THR A 148 -6.72 15.05 5.24
C THR A 148 -5.69 14.22 6.02
N VAL A 149 -5.10 13.19 5.41
CA VAL A 149 -4.06 12.34 6.02
C VAL A 149 -2.64 12.89 5.75
N MET A 150 -2.50 13.92 4.91
CA MET A 150 -1.20 14.54 4.66
C MET A 150 -0.76 15.36 5.88
N PRO A 151 0.54 15.36 6.23
CA PRO A 151 1.04 16.25 7.28
C PRO A 151 0.66 17.70 6.95
N GLN A 152 0.14 18.42 7.93
CA GLN A 152 -0.05 19.86 7.77
C GLN A 152 1.34 20.48 7.62
N VAL A 153 1.61 21.07 6.44
CA VAL A 153 2.80 21.89 6.25
C VAL A 153 2.63 23.08 7.18
N PHE A 154 3.35 23.08 8.30
CA PHE A 154 3.52 24.30 9.07
C PHE A 154 4.30 25.26 8.19
N VAL A 155 3.62 26.25 7.63
CA VAL A 155 4.27 27.42 7.05
C VAL A 155 4.93 28.12 8.24
N VAL A 156 6.23 27.90 8.40
CA VAL A 156 7.06 28.80 9.22
C VAL A 156 7.17 30.08 8.41
N ASP A 157 6.45 31.11 8.85
CA ASP A 157 6.63 32.46 8.33
C ASP A 157 8.12 32.83 8.47
N PRO A 158 8.75 33.38 7.42
CA PRO A 158 10.12 33.86 7.53
C PRO A 158 10.18 35.00 8.58
N ILE A 159 11.11 34.87 9.53
CA ILE A 159 11.50 35.94 10.47
C ILE A 159 12.16 37.08 9.70
#